data_AF-A0A6F8Y7G0-F1
#
_entry.id   AF-A0A6F8Y7G0-F1
#
_cell.length_a   1.000
_cell.length_b   1.000
_cell.length_c   1.000
_cell.angle_alpha   90.00
_cell.angle_beta   90.00
_cell.angle_gamma   90.00
#
_symmetry.space_group_name_H-M   'P 1'
#
loop_
_entity.id
_entity.type
_entity.pdbx_description
1 polymer ?
#
loop_
_entity_poly.entity_id
_entity_poly.type
_entity_poly.pdbx_seq_one_letter_code
_entity_poly.pdbx_strand_id
1 'polypeptide(L)'
;MFHHPSHGLGNHSVPPYTDPIQVVEAKSIRYEYPLADDYILRDVEPLVSAAGVHLVLNGHSHVWNRFRNAAGVHWLETSNVGNSYGAYDVSSGMSRWYPPGYVLQGDPGGLQPIVPTVAPLVHGGVPLPFVASNEITVFTLLDSAAGVVRSYRHDTRQPSSPAVLFDEFALS
;
A
#
# COMPACT_ATOMS: atom_id res chain seq x y z
N MET A 1 5.20 -7.83 10.05
CA MET A 1 5.56 -6.68 9.21
C MET A 1 6.22 -7.21 7.96
N PHE A 2 5.73 -6.86 6.78
CA PHE A 2 6.37 -7.21 5.51
C PHE A 2 7.12 -6.01 4.96
N HIS A 3 8.30 -6.26 4.39
CA HIS A 3 8.99 -5.21 3.63
C HIS A 3 8.31 -5.00 2.28
N HIS A 4 8.03 -6.07 1.52
CA HIS A 4 7.41 -5.99 0.20
C HIS A 4 5.88 -6.03 0.30
N PRO A 5 5.15 -5.01 -0.21
CA PRO A 5 3.69 -4.97 -0.16
C PRO A 5 3.02 -5.54 -1.42
N SER A 6 2.61 -6.81 -1.43
CA SER A 6 1.79 -7.34 -2.53
C SER A 6 0.36 -6.77 -2.57
N HIS A 7 -0.12 -6.28 -1.41
CA HIS A 7 -1.22 -5.32 -1.37
C HIS A 7 -0.70 -3.88 -1.22
N GLY A 8 -0.88 -3.03 -2.24
CA GLY A 8 -0.31 -1.68 -2.22
C GLY A 8 -0.55 -0.84 -3.47
N LEU A 9 -0.61 0.48 -3.27
CA LEU A 9 -0.70 1.46 -4.35
C LEU A 9 0.66 2.03 -4.77
N GLY A 10 1.75 1.71 -4.08
CA GLY A 10 3.08 2.22 -4.43
C GLY A 10 3.71 1.51 -5.61
N ASN A 11 4.84 2.05 -6.09
CA ASN A 11 5.53 1.50 -7.26
C ASN A 11 6.05 0.08 -6.97
N HIS A 12 6.53 -0.14 -5.74
CA HIS A 12 7.19 -1.38 -5.33
C HIS A 12 6.24 -2.48 -4.84
N SER A 13 4.93 -2.31 -5.03
CA SER A 13 3.99 -3.44 -5.03
C SER A 13 4.09 -4.28 -6.31
N VAL A 14 4.85 -3.79 -7.29
CA VAL A 14 5.19 -4.46 -8.54
C VAL A 14 6.71 -4.36 -8.72
N PRO A 15 7.38 -5.42 -9.21
CA PRO A 15 6.85 -6.71 -9.63
C PRO A 15 6.39 -7.59 -8.45
N PRO A 16 5.60 -8.65 -8.72
CA PRO A 16 5.22 -9.67 -7.74
C PRO A 16 6.41 -10.31 -7.03
N TYR A 17 6.20 -10.73 -5.78
CA TYR A 17 7.23 -11.40 -4.97
C TYR A 17 7.29 -12.90 -5.31
N THR A 18 7.99 -13.22 -6.40
CA THR A 18 8.17 -14.59 -6.93
C THR A 18 9.57 -14.77 -7.51
N ASP A 19 9.97 -16.02 -7.74
CA ASP A 19 11.18 -16.30 -8.50
C ASP A 19 11.06 -15.79 -9.94
N PRO A 20 12.11 -15.16 -10.49
CA PRO A 20 12.08 -14.62 -11.84
C PRO A 20 12.16 -15.73 -12.88
N ILE A 21 11.31 -15.64 -13.91
CA ILE A 21 11.39 -16.46 -15.12
C ILE A 21 12.24 -15.73 -16.15
N GLN A 22 13.35 -16.36 -16.54
CA GLN A 22 14.23 -15.83 -17.57
C GLN A 22 13.63 -16.02 -18.97
N VAL A 23 13.49 -14.92 -19.70
CA VAL A 23 13.14 -14.90 -21.13
C VAL A 23 14.37 -14.45 -21.91
N VAL A 24 14.90 -15.34 -22.75
CA VAL A 24 16.05 -15.06 -23.62
C VAL A 24 15.53 -14.53 -24.95
N GLU A 25 15.96 -13.33 -25.29
CA GLU A 25 15.66 -12.66 -26.56
C GLU A 25 16.96 -12.56 -27.38
N ALA A 26 16.87 -12.24 -28.67
CA ALA A 26 18.02 -12.28 -29.58
C ALA A 26 19.20 -11.37 -29.16
N LYS A 27 18.96 -10.33 -28.35
CA LYS A 27 19.96 -9.34 -27.89
C LYS A 27 19.83 -8.95 -26.41
N SER A 28 18.95 -9.62 -25.67
CA SER A 28 18.58 -9.23 -24.31
C SER A 28 18.18 -10.46 -23.50
N ILE A 29 18.29 -10.32 -22.18
CA ILE A 29 17.65 -11.22 -21.23
C ILE A 29 16.68 -10.37 -20.43
N ARG A 30 15.43 -10.82 -20.36
CA ARG A 30 14.38 -10.20 -19.58
C ARG A 30 13.93 -11.16 -18.50
N TYR A 31 13.60 -10.65 -17.32
CA TYR A 31 13.04 -11.45 -16.24
C TYR A 31 11.58 -11.08 -16.06
N GLU A 32 10.71 -12.09 -16.05
CA GLU A 32 9.30 -11.97 -15.77
C GLU A 32 9.00 -12.47 -14.36
N TYR A 33 8.06 -11.80 -13.69
CA TYR A 33 7.61 -12.14 -12.35
C TYR A 33 6.10 -12.38 -12.44
N PRO A 34 5.64 -13.63 -12.68
CA PRO A 34 4.23 -13.91 -12.86
C PRO A 34 3.41 -13.59 -11.61
N LEU A 35 2.34 -12.80 -11.75
CA LEU A 35 1.48 -12.44 -10.63
C LEU A 35 0.80 -13.65 -9.99
N ALA A 36 0.47 -14.68 -10.78
CA ALA A 36 -0.13 -15.92 -10.28
C ALA A 36 0.80 -16.70 -9.33
N ASP A 37 2.11 -16.42 -9.37
CA ASP A 37 3.13 -17.06 -8.55
C ASP A 37 3.59 -16.18 -7.37
N ASP A 38 2.96 -15.03 -7.13
CA ASP A 38 3.28 -14.17 -5.99
C ASP A 38 3.15 -14.94 -4.66
N TYR A 39 4.26 -15.18 -3.97
CA TYR A 39 4.28 -15.99 -2.75
C TYR A 39 3.48 -15.34 -1.61
N ILE A 40 3.38 -14.02 -1.58
CA ILE A 40 2.63 -13.32 -0.53
C ILE A 40 1.13 -13.52 -0.76
N LEU A 41 0.64 -13.31 -1.99
CA LEU A 41 -0.78 -13.47 -2.31
C LEU A 41 -1.21 -14.94 -2.32
N ARG A 42 -0.39 -15.82 -2.92
CA ARG A 42 -0.72 -17.24 -3.10
C ARG A 42 -0.59 -18.05 -1.81
N ASP A 43 0.49 -17.84 -1.06
CA ASP A 43 0.86 -18.73 0.05
C ASP A 43 0.69 -18.08 1.42
N VAL A 44 1.11 -16.81 1.58
CA VAL A 44 1.15 -16.15 2.90
C VAL A 44 -0.19 -15.56 3.31
N GLU A 45 -0.89 -14.84 2.43
CA GLU A 45 -2.18 -14.22 2.73
C GLU A 45 -3.22 -15.24 3.20
N PRO A 46 -3.37 -16.44 2.58
CA PRO A 46 -4.29 -17.45 3.08
C PRO A 46 -3.95 -17.92 4.50
N LEU A 47 -2.67 -18.07 4.84
CA LEU A 47 -2.24 -18.45 6.18
C LEU A 47 -2.52 -17.36 7.21
N VAL A 48 -2.24 -16.10 6.86
CA VAL A 48 -2.56 -14.92 7.70
C VAL A 48 -4.07 -14.85 7.96
N SER A 49 -4.87 -15.05 6.92
CA SER A 49 -6.33 -15.05 7.01
C SER A 49 -6.85 -16.21 7.87
N ALA A 50 -6.34 -17.42 7.68
CA ALA A 50 -6.72 -18.60 8.46
C ALA A 50 -6.31 -18.51 9.94
N ALA A 51 -5.23 -17.78 10.23
CA ALA A 51 -4.74 -17.55 11.59
C ALA A 51 -5.55 -16.49 12.38
N GLY A 52 -6.54 -15.83 11.75
CA GLY A 52 -7.34 -14.79 12.40
C GLY A 52 -6.55 -13.51 12.69
N VAL A 53 -5.56 -13.19 11.85
CA VAL A 53 -4.81 -11.93 11.96
C VAL A 53 -5.71 -10.76 11.58
N HIS A 54 -5.73 -9.69 12.39
CA HIS A 54 -6.54 -8.51 12.11
C HIS A 54 -5.80 -7.42 11.32
N LEU A 55 -4.46 -7.36 11.45
CA LEU A 55 -3.64 -6.29 10.89
C LEU A 55 -2.30 -6.82 10.38
N VAL A 56 -1.99 -6.47 9.15
CA VAL A 56 -0.68 -6.61 8.53
C VAL A 56 -0.13 -5.23 8.21
N LEU A 57 1.06 -4.93 8.74
CA LEU A 57 1.81 -3.70 8.44
C LEU A 57 2.85 -3.97 7.35
N ASN A 58 2.85 -3.11 6.34
CA ASN A 58 3.76 -3.12 5.21
C ASN A 58 4.66 -1.86 5.17
N GLY A 59 5.71 -1.92 4.34
CA GLY A 59 6.66 -0.82 4.11
C GLY A 59 7.07 -0.64 2.63
N HIS A 60 8.26 -0.07 2.43
CA HIS A 60 9.03 -0.06 1.16
C HIS A 60 8.48 0.80 -0.01
N SER A 61 7.18 1.04 -0.06
CA SER A 61 6.53 1.70 -1.19
C SER A 61 6.46 3.22 -1.10
N HIS A 62 6.83 3.81 0.05
CA HIS A 62 6.87 5.26 0.31
C HIS A 62 5.49 5.93 0.18
N VAL A 63 4.44 5.18 0.47
CA VAL A 63 3.05 5.64 0.48
C VAL A 63 2.40 5.31 1.81
N TRP A 64 1.21 5.85 2.03
CA TRP A 64 0.26 5.29 2.96
C TRP A 64 -0.96 4.84 2.16
N ASN A 65 -1.47 3.64 2.43
CA ASN A 65 -2.73 3.14 1.88
C ASN A 65 -3.26 2.01 2.76
N ARG A 66 -4.58 1.80 2.75
CA ARG A 66 -5.23 0.73 3.51
C ARG A 66 -6.13 -0.12 2.64
N PHE A 67 -6.09 -1.44 2.86
CA PHE A 67 -7.01 -2.40 2.27
C PHE A 67 -7.64 -3.28 3.36
N ARG A 68 -8.70 -4.00 3.00
CA ARG A 68 -9.27 -5.07 3.82
C ARG A 68 -9.63 -6.25 2.92
N ASN A 69 -9.14 -7.44 3.22
CA ASN A 69 -9.46 -8.63 2.45
C ASN A 69 -10.79 -9.27 2.92
N ALA A 70 -11.23 -10.32 2.23
CA ALA A 70 -12.51 -10.99 2.53
C ALA A 70 -12.56 -11.65 3.92
N ALA A 71 -11.41 -12.02 4.49
CA ALA A 71 -11.31 -12.55 5.85
C ALA A 71 -11.32 -11.44 6.92
N GLY A 72 -11.37 -10.17 6.51
CA GLY A 72 -11.41 -9.01 7.39
C GLY A 72 -10.04 -8.48 7.80
N VAL A 73 -8.94 -9.05 7.28
CA VAL A 73 -7.56 -8.63 7.58
C VAL A 73 -7.30 -7.25 6.96
N HIS A 74 -6.82 -6.31 7.77
CA HIS A 74 -6.34 -5.03 7.28
C HIS A 74 -4.90 -5.12 6.78
N TRP A 75 -4.67 -4.67 5.55
CA TRP A 75 -3.33 -4.52 4.98
C TRP A 75 -3.02 -3.02 4.90
N LEU A 76 -2.07 -2.58 5.71
CA LEU A 76 -1.77 -1.16 5.91
C LEU A 76 -0.32 -0.86 5.58
N GLU A 77 -0.12 0.01 4.60
CA GLU A 77 1.18 0.55 4.24
C GLU A 77 1.41 1.86 5.00
N THR A 78 2.58 2.01 5.63
CA THR A 78 2.87 3.17 6.50
C THR A 78 4.20 3.86 6.20
N SER A 79 4.80 3.63 5.03
CA SER A 79 6.16 4.11 4.71
C SER A 79 6.26 5.51 4.10
N ASN A 80 5.17 6.28 3.98
CA ASN A 80 5.27 7.68 3.56
C ASN A 80 5.86 8.55 4.69
N VAL A 81 7.18 8.76 4.68
CA VAL A 81 7.92 9.48 5.74
C VAL A 81 8.53 10.80 5.26
N GLY A 82 7.83 11.53 4.39
CA GLY A 82 8.37 12.75 3.75
C GLY A 82 9.09 12.49 2.44
N ASN A 83 8.93 11.30 1.86
CA ASN A 83 9.26 11.02 0.46
C ASN A 83 8.23 10.06 -0.14
N SER A 84 8.07 10.10 -1.46
CA SER A 84 7.15 9.25 -2.22
C SER A 84 7.62 9.08 -3.67
N TYR A 85 7.34 7.91 -4.23
CA TYR A 85 7.49 7.63 -5.67
C TYR A 85 6.15 7.68 -6.42
N GLY A 86 5.08 8.10 -5.74
CA GLY A 86 3.72 8.16 -6.27
C GLY A 86 2.86 6.99 -5.80
N ALA A 87 1.54 7.20 -5.86
CA ALA A 87 0.55 6.16 -5.72
C ALA A 87 -0.14 5.96 -7.08
N TYR A 88 -0.27 4.71 -7.49
CA TYR A 88 -0.75 4.31 -8.80
C TYR A 88 -2.20 3.86 -8.71
N ASP A 89 -3.05 4.69 -8.12
CA ASP A 89 -4.50 4.52 -8.14
C ASP A 89 -5.12 5.27 -9.32
N VAL A 90 -6.32 4.89 -9.74
CA VAL A 90 -7.04 5.63 -10.80
C VAL A 90 -7.23 7.11 -10.45
N SER A 91 -7.41 7.45 -9.16
CA SER A 91 -7.60 8.82 -8.70
C SER A 91 -6.33 9.67 -8.72
N SER A 92 -5.14 9.07 -8.89
CA SER A 92 -3.89 9.82 -9.02
C SER A 92 -3.59 10.23 -10.47
N GLY A 93 -4.24 9.59 -11.45
CA GLY A 93 -3.92 9.73 -12.87
C GLY A 93 -2.56 9.15 -13.27
N MET A 94 -1.83 8.50 -12.35
CA MET A 94 -0.54 7.87 -12.62
C MET A 94 -0.70 6.39 -12.96
N SER A 95 0.16 5.87 -13.83
CA SER A 95 0.29 4.43 -14.12
C SER A 95 1.73 4.00 -13.91
N ARG A 96 1.93 2.80 -13.36
CA ARG A 96 3.26 2.21 -13.23
C ARG A 96 3.83 1.98 -14.63
N TRP A 97 5.14 2.11 -14.78
CA TRP A 97 5.82 1.84 -16.04
C TRP A 97 6.35 0.40 -16.05
N TYR A 98 5.51 -0.54 -16.48
CA TYR A 98 5.86 -1.95 -16.63
C TYR A 98 5.37 -2.51 -17.98
N PRO A 99 5.97 -3.62 -18.47
CA PRO A 99 5.47 -4.32 -19.65
C PRO A 99 4.02 -4.83 -19.47
N PRO A 100 3.36 -5.26 -20.56
CA PRO A 100 2.08 -5.96 -20.47
C PRO A 100 2.13 -7.16 -19.52
N GLY A 101 1.04 -7.41 -18.78
CA GLY A 101 0.93 -8.49 -17.81
C GLY A 101 1.10 -8.07 -16.35
N TYR A 102 1.56 -6.84 -16.09
CA TYR A 102 1.63 -6.26 -14.74
C TYR A 102 0.44 -5.34 -14.44
N VAL A 103 0.12 -5.20 -13.16
CA VAL A 103 -0.93 -4.30 -12.69
C VAL A 103 -0.41 -2.86 -12.67
N LEU A 104 -0.79 -2.08 -13.69
CA LEU A 104 -0.30 -0.72 -13.88
C LEU A 104 -0.98 0.30 -12.97
N GLN A 105 -2.23 0.04 -12.57
CA GLN A 105 -2.99 0.86 -11.63
C GLN A 105 -3.77 -0.03 -10.66
N GLY A 106 -3.96 0.45 -9.45
CA GLY A 106 -4.60 -0.25 -8.35
C GLY A 106 -3.66 -1.24 -7.66
N ASP A 107 -4.31 -2.11 -6.91
CA ASP A 107 -3.68 -3.14 -6.10
C ASP A 107 -3.37 -4.41 -6.92
N PRO A 108 -2.12 -4.91 -6.93
CA PRO A 108 -1.78 -6.16 -7.60
C PRO A 108 -2.56 -7.37 -7.08
N GLY A 109 -2.89 -7.39 -5.78
CA GLY A 109 -3.74 -8.41 -5.18
C GLY A 109 -5.25 -8.23 -5.42
N GLY A 110 -5.66 -7.20 -6.15
CA GLY A 110 -7.05 -6.98 -6.56
C GLY A 110 -7.96 -6.38 -5.48
N LEU A 111 -7.45 -5.97 -4.32
CA LEU A 111 -8.24 -5.31 -3.29
C LEU A 111 -8.55 -3.86 -3.65
N GLN A 112 -9.71 -3.38 -3.21
CA GLN A 112 -10.07 -1.97 -3.34
C GLN A 112 -9.46 -1.16 -2.20
N PRO A 113 -8.79 -0.03 -2.49
CA PRO A 113 -8.18 0.79 -1.46
C PRO A 113 -9.25 1.54 -0.67
N ILE A 114 -9.04 1.68 0.64
CA ILE A 114 -9.97 2.29 1.57
C ILE A 114 -9.61 3.77 1.76
N VAL A 115 -10.59 4.65 1.55
CA VAL A 115 -10.45 6.07 1.84
C VAL A 115 -10.33 6.30 3.36
N PRO A 116 -9.37 7.13 3.82
CA PRO A 116 -9.26 7.52 5.22
C PRO A 116 -10.58 8.03 5.81
N THR A 117 -10.91 7.60 7.02
CA THR A 117 -12.24 7.84 7.64
C THR A 117 -12.41 9.20 8.32
N VAL A 118 -11.32 9.92 8.65
CA VAL A 118 -11.39 11.13 9.48
C VAL A 118 -11.14 12.41 8.67
N ALA A 119 -9.99 12.51 7.99
CA ALA A 119 -9.58 13.72 7.29
C ALA A 119 -8.70 13.42 6.06
N PRO A 120 -9.23 12.65 5.08
CA PRO A 120 -8.49 12.24 3.89
C PRO A 120 -7.91 13.44 3.14
N LEU A 121 -6.83 13.21 2.40
CA LEU A 121 -6.40 14.16 1.39
C LEU A 121 -7.46 14.24 0.29
N VAL A 122 -7.62 15.42 -0.31
CA VAL A 122 -8.60 15.67 -1.36
C VAL A 122 -7.89 16.25 -2.57
N HIS A 123 -8.17 15.71 -3.74
CA HIS A 123 -7.71 16.25 -5.02
C HIS A 123 -8.92 16.53 -5.92
N GLY A 124 -9.08 17.76 -6.38
CA GLY A 124 -10.20 18.14 -7.25
C GLY A 124 -11.59 17.87 -6.65
N GLY A 125 -11.72 17.90 -5.31
CA GLY A 125 -12.96 17.56 -4.60
C GLY A 125 -13.16 16.06 -4.34
N VAL A 126 -12.26 15.19 -4.81
CA VAL A 126 -12.33 13.74 -4.60
C VAL A 126 -11.39 13.32 -3.46
N PRO A 127 -11.89 12.65 -2.41
CA PRO A 127 -11.04 12.06 -1.36
C PRO A 127 -10.11 10.98 -1.94
N LEU A 128 -8.83 11.03 -1.57
CA LEU A 128 -7.82 10.08 -2.00
C LEU A 128 -7.70 8.91 -1.02
N PRO A 129 -7.57 7.66 -1.49
CA PRO A 129 -7.39 6.50 -0.63
C PRO A 129 -5.93 6.25 -0.22
N PHE A 130 -5.07 7.25 -0.39
CA PHE A 130 -3.65 7.17 -0.12
C PHE A 130 -3.05 8.50 0.33
N VAL A 131 -1.84 8.44 0.90
CA VAL A 131 -0.93 9.59 1.02
C VAL A 131 0.35 9.25 0.26
N ALA A 132 0.68 10.08 -0.72
CA ALA A 132 1.88 9.95 -1.54
C ALA A 132 2.49 11.34 -1.74
N SER A 133 3.33 11.78 -0.80
CA SER A 133 3.87 13.14 -0.77
C SER A 133 5.32 13.18 -0.27
N ASN A 134 6.06 14.18 -0.77
CA ASN A 134 7.40 14.55 -0.29
C ASN A 134 7.37 15.65 0.79
N GLU A 135 6.19 16.18 1.09
CA GLU A 135 5.97 17.29 2.03
C GLU A 135 5.15 16.86 3.24
N ILE A 136 4.68 15.61 3.25
CA ILE A 136 3.90 15.04 4.34
C ILE A 136 4.66 13.83 4.87
N THR A 137 4.74 13.73 6.20
CA THR A 137 5.13 12.50 6.87
C THR A 137 3.90 11.89 7.55
N VAL A 138 3.79 10.57 7.47
CA VAL A 138 2.72 9.78 8.07
C VAL A 138 3.28 8.90 9.16
N PHE A 139 2.58 8.82 10.28
CA PHE A 139 2.86 7.84 11.33
C PHE A 139 1.56 7.19 11.78
N THR A 140 1.64 5.93 12.19
CA THR A 140 0.50 5.12 12.60
C THR A 140 0.72 4.60 14.01
N LEU A 141 -0.30 4.69 14.84
CA LEU A 141 -0.32 4.18 16.21
C LEU A 141 -1.31 3.02 16.29
N LEU A 142 -0.86 1.91 16.86
CA LEU A 142 -1.72 0.82 17.32
C LEU A 142 -1.96 0.99 18.81
N ASP A 143 -3.19 1.32 19.17
CA ASP A 143 -3.68 1.27 20.55
C ASP A 143 -4.19 -0.15 20.81
N SER A 144 -3.32 -0.99 21.36
CA SER A 144 -3.63 -2.41 21.60
C SER A 144 -4.65 -2.61 22.72
N ALA A 145 -4.79 -1.65 23.64
CA ALA A 145 -5.79 -1.73 24.70
C ALA A 145 -7.20 -1.45 24.15
N ALA A 146 -7.32 -0.47 23.26
CA ALA A 146 -8.59 -0.15 22.60
C ALA A 146 -8.86 -1.04 21.37
N GLY A 147 -7.83 -1.72 20.83
CA GLY A 147 -7.93 -2.44 19.56
C GLY A 147 -8.13 -1.49 18.36
N VAL A 148 -7.55 -0.30 18.40
CA VAL A 148 -7.75 0.76 17.39
C VAL A 148 -6.43 1.15 16.73
N VAL A 149 -6.47 1.35 15.43
CA VAL A 149 -5.35 1.89 14.64
C VAL A 149 -5.68 3.32 14.22
N ARG A 150 -4.74 4.23 14.42
CA ARG A 150 -4.85 5.65 14.05
C ARG A 150 -3.68 6.07 13.20
N SER A 151 -3.94 6.67 12.05
CA SER A 151 -2.90 7.25 11.20
C SER A 151 -2.98 8.77 11.21
N TYR A 152 -1.83 9.40 11.39
CA TYR A 152 -1.65 10.83 11.46
C TYR A 152 -0.76 11.29 10.33
N ARG A 153 -1.02 12.48 9.81
CA ARG A 153 -0.19 13.16 8.81
C ARG A 153 0.31 14.49 9.36
N HIS A 154 1.54 14.85 9.03
CA HIS A 154 2.14 16.13 9.39
C HIS A 154 2.78 16.78 8.16
N ASP A 155 2.47 18.05 7.89
CA ASP A 155 3.06 18.84 6.81
C ASP A 155 4.43 19.35 7.26
N THR A 156 5.48 18.77 6.70
CA THR A 156 6.86 19.05 7.08
C THR A 156 7.33 20.45 6.71
N ARG A 157 6.59 21.15 5.85
CA ARG A 157 6.84 22.57 5.53
C ARG A 157 6.40 23.50 6.66
N GLN A 158 5.58 23.00 7.59
CA GLN A 158 5.02 23.73 8.72
C GLN A 158 5.36 23.01 10.03
N PRO A 159 6.64 23.02 10.47
CA PRO A 159 7.11 22.19 11.58
C PRO A 159 6.46 22.49 12.94
N SER A 160 5.86 23.67 13.10
CA SER A 160 5.10 24.06 14.30
C SER A 160 3.62 23.66 14.24
N SER A 161 3.13 23.14 13.11
CA SER A 161 1.75 22.70 12.97
C SER A 161 1.52 21.37 13.70
N PRO A 162 0.31 21.15 14.26
CA PRO A 162 -0.01 19.87 14.86
C PRO A 162 -0.11 18.78 13.79
N ALA A 163 0.15 17.53 14.19
CA ALA A 163 -0.21 16.39 13.36
C ALA A 163 -1.74 16.25 13.27
N VAL A 164 -2.24 15.85 12.11
CA VAL A 164 -3.66 15.69 11.81
C VAL A 164 -4.01 14.22 11.76
N LEU A 165 -4.91 13.76 12.62
CA LEU A 165 -5.53 12.44 12.49
C LEU A 165 -6.32 12.40 11.18
N PHE A 166 -6.02 11.44 10.32
CA PHE A 166 -6.69 11.34 9.03
C PHE A 166 -7.39 10.00 8.77
N ASP A 167 -6.96 8.92 9.42
CA ASP A 167 -7.65 7.62 9.39
C ASP A 167 -7.74 7.02 10.79
N GLU A 168 -8.85 6.33 11.06
CA GLU A 168 -9.07 5.53 12.26
C GLU A 168 -9.92 4.30 11.94
N PHE A 169 -9.55 3.13 12.47
CA PHE A 169 -10.35 1.91 12.39
C PHE A 169 -10.09 0.97 13.58
N ALA A 170 -11.13 0.19 13.93
CA ALA A 170 -11.03 -0.87 14.93
C ALA A 170 -10.58 -2.19 14.31
N LEU A 171 -9.92 -3.04 15.11
CA LEU A 171 -9.44 -4.37 14.72
C LEU A 171 -10.44 -5.50 15.02
N SER A 172 -11.71 -5.15 15.25
CA SER A 172 -12.81 -6.08 15.59
C SER A 172 -13.60 -6.58 14.38
#